data_AF-U6DWK8-F1
#
_entry.id   AF-U6DWK8-F1
#
_cell.length_a   1.000
_cell.length_b   1.000
_cell.length_c   1.000
_cell.angle_alpha   90.00
_cell.angle_beta   90.00
_cell.angle_gamma   90.00
#
_symmetry.space_group_name_H-M   'P 1'
#
loop_
_entity.id
_entity.type
_entity.pdbx_description
1 polymer ?
#
loop_
_entity_poly.entity_id
_entity_poly.type
_entity_poly.pdbx_seq_one_letter_code
_entity_poly.pdbx_strand_id
1 'polypeptide(L)'
;QINSTVSLPGGGSGPPEDVKPPVLGVRGLHCPPPPGGPGAGKRLCAICGDRSSGKHYGVYSCEGCKGFFKRTIRKDLTYSCRDNKDCTVDKRQRNRCQYCR
;
A
#
# COMPACT_ATOMS: atom_id res chain seq x y z
N GLN A 1 -41.68 33.98 -21.08
CA GLN A 1 -41.91 33.72 -19.64
C GLN A 1 -42.18 32.24 -19.47
N ILE A 2 -41.24 31.48 -18.92
CA ILE A 2 -41.41 30.65 -17.72
C ILE A 2 -40.01 30.16 -17.30
N ASN A 3 -39.65 30.53 -16.08
CA ASN A 3 -38.51 30.02 -15.34
C ASN A 3 -38.97 28.73 -14.67
N SER A 4 -38.17 27.65 -14.69
CA SER A 4 -38.36 26.52 -13.77
C SER A 4 -37.06 25.79 -13.57
N THR A 5 -36.43 26.18 -12.46
CA THR A 5 -35.33 25.58 -11.75
C THR A 5 -35.64 24.11 -11.42
N VAL A 6 -34.73 23.18 -11.73
CA VAL A 6 -34.72 21.85 -11.10
C VAL A 6 -33.46 21.76 -10.25
N SER A 7 -33.67 21.85 -8.94
CA SER A 7 -32.71 21.51 -7.90
C SER A 7 -32.81 20.01 -7.63
N LEU A 8 -31.67 19.31 -7.58
CA LEU A 8 -31.55 17.93 -7.09
C LEU A 8 -30.89 17.95 -5.71
N PRO A 9 -31.53 17.45 -4.64
CA PRO A 9 -30.85 17.08 -3.41
C PRO A 9 -30.82 15.55 -3.23
N GLY A 10 -29.81 15.08 -2.49
CA GLY A 10 -29.68 13.70 -2.01
C GLY A 10 -28.41 13.05 -2.57
N GLY A 11 -27.42 12.68 -1.78
CA GLY A 11 -27.52 12.07 -0.45
C GLY A 11 -26.90 10.68 -0.55
N GLY A 12 -25.58 10.63 -0.75
CA GLY A 12 -24.82 9.39 -0.83
C GLY A 12 -24.45 8.90 0.56
N SER A 13 -25.22 7.92 1.03
CA SER A 13 -24.94 7.07 2.19
C SER A 13 -23.64 6.29 1.98
N GLY A 14 -22.60 6.62 2.76
CA GLY A 14 -21.41 5.79 2.92
C GLY A 14 -21.67 4.67 3.96
N PRO A 15 -21.06 3.49 3.80
CA PRO A 15 -21.26 2.34 4.69
C PRO A 15 -20.71 2.58 6.10
N PRO A 16 -21.23 1.86 7.12
CA PRO A 16 -20.81 2.03 8.52
C PRO A 16 -19.34 1.64 8.70
N GLU A 17 -18.58 2.51 9.37
CA GLU A 17 -17.19 2.25 9.72
C GLU A 17 -17.08 1.02 10.64
N ASP A 18 -16.23 0.09 10.21
CA ASP A 18 -15.92 -1.16 10.86
C ASP A 18 -15.53 -1.01 12.34
N VAL A 19 -16.32 -1.64 13.21
CA VAL A 19 -15.94 -1.97 14.58
C VAL A 19 -14.70 -2.86 14.54
N LYS A 20 -13.56 -2.31 14.95
CA LYS A 20 -12.29 -3.04 15.06
C LYS A 20 -12.31 -4.01 16.26
N PRO A 21 -12.15 -5.34 16.06
CA PRO A 21 -11.98 -6.27 17.17
C PRO A 21 -10.59 -6.12 17.84
N PRO A 22 -10.46 -6.40 19.15
CA PRO A 22 -9.16 -6.52 19.79
C PRO A 22 -8.62 -7.93 19.51
N VAL A 23 -7.59 -8.05 18.66
CA VAL A 23 -6.85 -9.31 18.56
C VAL A 23 -5.54 -9.22 19.32
N LEU A 24 -5.52 -9.95 20.41
CA LEU A 24 -4.41 -10.28 21.27
C LEU A 24 -3.27 -10.95 20.46
N GLY A 25 -2.07 -10.42 20.69
CA GLY A 25 -0.76 -11.08 20.67
C GLY A 25 -0.46 -12.20 19.66
N VAL A 26 0.41 -11.90 18.71
CA VAL A 26 1.53 -12.81 18.34
C VAL A 26 2.77 -11.99 17.98
N ARG A 27 3.90 -12.35 18.60
CA ARG A 27 5.22 -11.72 18.52
C ARG A 27 5.97 -12.32 17.32
N GLY A 28 6.63 -11.49 16.51
CA GLY A 28 7.53 -11.98 15.47
C GLY A 28 8.17 -10.86 14.63
N LEU A 29 9.46 -10.65 14.85
CA LEU A 29 10.42 -9.83 14.06
C LEU A 29 10.24 -8.31 14.10
N HIS A 30 10.70 -7.76 15.22
CA HIS A 30 10.87 -6.33 15.49
C HIS A 30 12.24 -5.85 14.98
N CYS A 31 12.23 -5.03 13.93
CA CYS A 31 13.32 -4.10 13.66
C CYS A 31 13.23 -2.97 14.69
N PRO A 32 14.32 -2.60 15.40
CA PRO A 32 14.24 -1.60 16.46
C PRO A 32 13.86 -0.23 15.88
N PRO A 33 12.81 0.43 16.40
CA PRO A 33 12.44 1.78 15.98
C PRO A 33 13.47 2.81 16.51
N PRO A 34 13.75 3.90 15.77
CA PRO A 34 14.57 4.99 16.30
C PRO A 34 13.85 5.69 17.48
N PRO A 35 14.60 6.20 18.47
CA PRO A 35 14.01 6.77 19.67
C PRO A 35 13.54 8.20 19.39
N GLY A 36 12.23 8.43 19.34
CA GLY A 36 11.68 9.79 19.33
C GLY A 36 10.23 9.92 18.85
N GLY A 37 9.29 9.98 19.80
CA GLY A 37 8.01 10.69 19.63
C GLY A 37 6.73 9.83 19.56
N PRO A 38 5.71 10.10 20.40
CA PRO A 38 4.41 9.45 20.33
C PRO A 38 3.52 10.12 19.28
N GLY A 39 3.37 9.50 18.11
CA GLY A 39 2.46 10.00 17.07
C GLY A 39 2.48 9.12 15.83
N ALA A 40 1.45 8.29 15.66
CA ALA A 40 1.14 7.51 14.45
C ALA A 40 2.38 7.03 13.68
N GLY A 41 3.02 5.97 14.20
CA GLY A 41 4.22 5.36 13.61
C GLY A 41 4.04 5.11 12.10
N LYS A 42 4.66 5.97 11.29
CA LYS A 42 4.59 5.89 9.82
C LYS A 42 5.15 4.53 9.41
N ARG A 43 4.26 3.64 8.97
CA ARG A 43 4.66 2.29 8.52
C ARG A 43 5.53 2.41 7.27
N LEU A 44 6.51 1.53 7.13
CA LEU A 44 7.34 1.43 5.95
C LEU A 44 6.77 0.40 4.98
N CYS A 45 7.08 0.55 3.70
CA CYS A 45 6.74 -0.40 2.66
C CYS A 45 7.48 -1.70 2.90
N ALA A 46 6.74 -2.80 3.08
CA ALA A 46 7.31 -4.13 3.32
C ALA A 46 8.14 -4.67 2.13
N ILE A 47 7.99 -4.06 0.94
CA ILE A 47 8.68 -4.49 -0.29
C ILE A 47 10.01 -3.77 -0.50
N CYS A 48 10.08 -2.46 -0.23
CA CYS A 48 11.26 -1.65 -0.58
C CYS A 48 11.73 -0.67 0.50
N GLY A 49 11.13 -0.72 1.69
CA GLY A 49 11.48 0.14 2.83
C GLY A 49 11.09 1.62 2.69
N ASP A 50 10.53 2.05 1.55
CA ASP A 50 10.08 3.43 1.35
C ASP A 50 8.85 3.78 2.23
N ARG A 51 8.50 5.07 2.34
CA ARG A 51 7.35 5.50 3.13
C ARG A 51 6.07 4.84 2.60
N SER A 52 5.37 4.08 3.46
CA SER A 52 4.09 3.49 3.09
C SER A 52 3.00 4.55 3.04
N SER A 53 2.10 4.42 2.06
CA SER A 53 0.85 5.20 2.00
C SER A 53 -0.31 4.52 2.73
N GLY A 54 -0.12 3.29 3.21
CA GLY A 54 -1.16 2.48 3.84
C GLY A 54 -1.08 1.01 3.45
N LYS A 55 -2.11 0.24 3.81
CA LYS A 55 -2.24 -1.15 3.37
C LYS A 55 -2.79 -1.19 1.94
N HIS A 56 -2.11 -1.90 1.06
CA HIS A 56 -2.58 -2.22 -0.28
C HIS A 56 -2.36 -3.71 -0.51
N TYR A 57 -3.41 -4.41 -0.97
CA TYR A 57 -3.35 -5.85 -1.22
C TYR A 57 -2.90 -6.67 0.02
N GLY A 58 -3.35 -6.26 1.21
CA GLY A 58 -3.07 -6.96 2.48
C GLY A 58 -1.78 -6.54 3.20
N VAL A 59 -0.86 -5.83 2.53
CA VAL A 59 0.44 -5.44 3.12
C VAL A 59 0.65 -3.93 3.11
N TYR A 60 1.44 -3.41 4.04
CA TYR A 60 1.88 -2.00 4.00
C TYR A 60 2.84 -1.81 2.83
N SER A 61 2.46 -0.97 1.87
CA SER A 61 3.27 -0.70 0.69
C SER A 61 3.28 0.79 0.33
N CYS A 62 4.24 1.21 -0.48
CA CYS A 62 4.30 2.55 -1.06
C CYS A 62 3.55 2.59 -2.40
N GLU A 63 3.20 3.79 -2.88
CA GLU A 63 2.50 3.96 -4.17
C GLU A 63 3.24 3.30 -5.35
N GLY A 64 4.58 3.28 -5.30
CA GLY A 64 5.39 2.65 -6.33
C GLY A 64 5.21 1.14 -6.42
N CYS A 65 5.18 0.43 -5.28
CA CYS A 65 5.03 -1.03 -5.26
C CYS A 65 3.57 -1.45 -5.46
N LYS A 66 2.63 -0.69 -4.90
CA LYS A 66 1.20 -0.82 -5.20
C LYS A 66 0.92 -0.74 -6.70
N GLY A 67 1.43 0.30 -7.36
CA GLY A 67 1.23 0.51 -8.79
C GLY A 67 1.92 -0.54 -9.65
N PHE A 68 3.10 -1.02 -9.22
CA PHE A 68 3.81 -2.11 -9.87
C PHE A 68 2.96 -3.39 -9.86
N PHE A 69 2.57 -3.86 -8.68
CA PHE A 69 1.76 -5.06 -8.52
C PHE A 69 0.45 -5.00 -9.32
N LYS A 70 -0.27 -3.86 -9.25
CA LYS A 70 -1.49 -3.65 -10.03
C LYS A 70 -1.27 -3.86 -11.53
N ARG A 71 -0.18 -3.33 -12.09
CA ARG A 71 0.11 -3.46 -13.53
C ARG A 71 0.51 -4.89 -13.89
N THR A 72 1.29 -5.56 -13.04
CA THR A 72 1.72 -6.94 -13.24
C THR A 72 0.52 -7.87 -13.33
N ILE A 73 -0.41 -7.80 -12.37
CA ILE A 73 -1.60 -8.65 -12.36
C ILE A 73 -2.58 -8.27 -13.49
N ARG A 74 -2.82 -6.97 -13.72
CA ARG A 74 -3.80 -6.53 -14.74
C ARG A 74 -3.41 -6.87 -16.17
N LYS A 75 -2.11 -6.98 -16.44
CA LYS A 75 -1.56 -7.28 -17.76
C LYS A 75 -0.98 -8.70 -17.83
N ASP A 76 -1.16 -9.50 -16.79
CA ASP A 76 -0.60 -10.84 -16.64
C ASP A 76 0.89 -10.92 -17.03
N LEU A 77 1.68 -9.97 -16.51
CA LEU A 77 3.09 -9.85 -16.87
C LEU A 77 3.93 -10.87 -16.11
N THR A 78 4.62 -11.73 -16.84
CA THR A 78 5.65 -12.60 -16.29
C THR A 78 7.03 -11.97 -16.52
N TYR A 79 7.78 -11.76 -15.45
CA TYR A 79 9.14 -11.23 -15.51
C TYR A 79 10.18 -12.35 -15.42
N SER A 80 11.39 -12.08 -15.89
CA SER A 80 12.56 -12.96 -15.68
C SER A 80 13.65 -12.19 -14.96
N CYS A 81 14.28 -12.82 -13.98
CA CYS A 81 15.48 -12.28 -13.35
C CYS A 81 16.66 -12.44 -14.31
N ARG A 82 17.54 -11.44 -14.37
CA ARG A 82 18.80 -11.52 -15.12
C ARG A 82 19.94 -12.14 -14.32
N ASP A 83 19.80 -12.12 -12.99
CA ASP A 83 20.77 -12.62 -12.02
C ASP A 83 20.22 -13.89 -11.35
N ASN A 84 20.59 -14.13 -10.08
CA ASN A 84 20.26 -15.35 -9.32
C ASN A 84 18.91 -15.32 -8.59
N LYS A 85 17.96 -14.48 -9.03
CA LYS A 85 16.66 -14.28 -8.37
C LYS A 85 16.73 -13.79 -6.91
N ASP A 86 17.86 -13.20 -6.49
CA ASP A 86 18.10 -12.69 -5.13
C ASP A 86 18.30 -11.16 -5.06
N CYS A 87 18.00 -10.43 -6.16
CA CYS A 87 18.28 -9.00 -6.25
C CYS A 87 17.67 -8.21 -5.07
N THR A 88 18.47 -7.35 -4.45
CA THR A 88 18.03 -6.48 -3.35
C THR A 88 17.00 -5.45 -3.81
N VAL A 89 15.89 -5.33 -3.07
CA VAL A 89 14.78 -4.42 -3.39
C VAL A 89 14.73 -3.28 -2.37
N ASP A 90 15.41 -2.18 -2.69
CA ASP A 90 15.36 -0.95 -1.88
C ASP A 90 14.71 0.21 -2.63
N LYS A 91 14.35 1.29 -1.92
CA LYS A 91 13.80 2.53 -2.51
C LYS A 91 14.56 3.00 -3.77
N ARG A 92 15.89 2.92 -3.77
CA ARG A 92 16.75 3.39 -4.87
C ARG A 92 16.83 2.41 -6.04
N GLN A 93 16.82 1.10 -5.77
CA GLN A 93 17.12 0.06 -6.77
C GLN A 93 16.00 -0.94 -7.03
N ARG A 94 14.80 -0.75 -6.46
CA ARG A 94 13.60 -1.58 -6.70
C ARG A 94 13.13 -1.65 -8.16
N ASN A 95 13.73 -0.88 -9.06
CA ASN A 95 13.44 -0.92 -10.50
C ASN A 95 14.47 -1.72 -11.29
N ARG A 96 15.56 -2.20 -10.66
CA ARG A 96 16.64 -2.95 -11.31
C ARG A 96 16.18 -4.32 -11.81
N CYS A 97 15.41 -5.03 -10.99
CA CYS A 97 14.87 -6.34 -11.33
C CYS A 97 13.38 -6.38 -11.00
N GLN A 98 12.53 -6.55 -12.03
CA GLN A 98 11.09 -6.65 -11.86
C GLN A 98 10.66 -8.01 -11.32
N TYR A 99 11.47 -9.04 -11.52
CA TYR A 99 11.17 -10.38 -11.02
C TYR A 99 11.31 -10.48 -9.50
N CYS A 100 12.39 -9.93 -8.93
CA CYS A 100 12.65 -10.02 -7.49
C CYS A 100 11.86 -9.00 -6.67
N ARG A 101 11.27 -8.00 -7.33
CA ARG A 101 10.52 -6.92 -6.71
C ARG A 101 9.05 -7.29 -6.55
#